data_AF-A0A2V1C5L7-F1
#
_entry.id   AF-A0A2V1C5L7-F1
#
_cell.length_a   1.000
_cell.length_b   1.000
_cell.length_c   1.000
_cell.angle_alpha   90.00
_cell.angle_beta   90.00
_cell.angle_gamma   90.00
#
_symmetry.space_group_name_H-M   'P 1'
#
loop_
_entity.id
_entity.type
_entity.pdbx_description
1 polymer ?
#
loop_
_entity_poly.entity_id
_entity_poly.type
_entity_poly.pdbx_seq_one_letter_code
_entity_poly.pdbx_strand_id
1 'polypeptide(L)'
;MNVKSELPEGDIGQLLRSLNRKNGKNRKARREHPVGGLAARVGGRGRVTRRQAVPRGQRIPTGPRNASTTRTWSSRGQSRGSRSVPETERRFDTNVYGLRAIDDGYSGLRRLEEDPDSIIVAVHGTCRHVRNIARAGFGVFVSGFTEQLNRSGLIPHLSEQTTDFAELYAALEVVKVIHTLAFAGQNISHLVIKTNSEYLVNGMADLVWIWAGREYNNKNGQPIPNGGPFKYLHQEVSFLEREYGMRVSFCQVEREFNQAAVHLAQEALRRA
;
A
#
# COMPACT_ATOMS: atom_id res chain seq x y z
N MET A 1 -35.55 -0.56 10.98
CA MET A 1 -35.64 -1.39 9.76
C MET A 1 -34.44 -2.32 9.76
N ASN A 2 -34.70 -3.61 9.85
CA ASN A 2 -33.71 -4.66 10.13
C ASN A 2 -33.16 -5.17 8.78
N VAL A 3 -32.05 -4.61 8.32
CA VAL A 3 -31.32 -5.15 7.15
C VAL A 3 -30.39 -6.21 7.70
N LYS A 4 -30.85 -7.47 7.70
CA LYS A 4 -29.94 -8.61 7.80
C LYS A 4 -28.91 -8.47 6.68
N SER A 5 -27.63 -8.41 7.05
CA SER A 5 -26.50 -8.45 6.13
C SER A 5 -26.44 -9.83 5.47
N GLU A 6 -27.29 -10.08 4.47
CA GLU A 6 -27.34 -11.34 3.69
C GLU A 6 -26.19 -11.50 2.69
N LEU A 7 -25.06 -10.84 2.91
CA LEU A 7 -23.85 -11.13 2.16
C LEU A 7 -22.86 -11.78 3.12
N PRO A 8 -22.66 -13.11 3.07
CA PRO A 8 -21.49 -13.70 3.69
C PRO A 8 -20.29 -13.08 2.96
N GLU A 9 -19.72 -12.04 3.55
CA GLU A 9 -18.51 -11.44 3.02
C GLU A 9 -17.50 -12.55 2.86
N GLY A 10 -17.10 -12.77 1.60
CA GLY A 10 -16.36 -13.94 1.21
C GLY A 10 -15.24 -14.22 2.21
N ASP A 11 -15.38 -15.38 2.84
CA ASP A 11 -14.30 -16.13 3.44
C ASP A 11 -13.03 -15.87 2.60
N ILE A 12 -11.89 -15.58 3.23
CA ILE A 12 -10.62 -15.42 2.49
C ILE A 12 -10.41 -16.69 1.60
N GLY A 13 -11.05 -17.83 1.91
CA GLY A 13 -11.08 -19.08 1.14
C GLY A 13 -11.88 -19.06 -0.16
N GLN A 14 -12.80 -18.12 -0.36
CA GLN A 14 -13.41 -17.92 -1.68
C GLN A 14 -12.43 -17.31 -2.69
N LEU A 15 -11.35 -16.62 -2.25
CA LEU A 15 -10.33 -16.03 -3.13
C LEU A 15 -9.70 -17.02 -4.12
N LEU A 16 -9.44 -18.27 -3.72
CA LEU A 16 -8.62 -19.16 -4.54
C LEU A 16 -9.41 -20.02 -5.52
N ARG A 17 -10.74 -20.15 -5.37
CA ARG A 17 -11.55 -20.86 -6.37
C ARG A 17 -11.62 -20.08 -7.69
N SER A 18 -11.51 -18.75 -7.66
CA SER A 18 -11.42 -17.91 -8.87
C SER A 18 -9.99 -17.88 -9.43
N LEU A 19 -8.97 -17.73 -8.58
CA LEU A 19 -7.56 -17.63 -9.02
C LEU A 19 -7.01 -18.96 -9.57
N ASN A 20 -7.34 -20.11 -8.98
CA ASN A 20 -6.98 -21.42 -9.55
C ASN A 20 -7.73 -21.72 -10.86
N ARG A 21 -8.96 -21.22 -11.02
CA ARG A 21 -9.69 -21.30 -12.30
C ARG A 21 -9.06 -20.41 -13.39
N LYS A 22 -8.61 -19.21 -13.05
CA LYS A 22 -7.95 -18.28 -13.99
C LYS A 22 -6.56 -18.80 -14.41
N ASN A 23 -5.76 -19.30 -13.46
CA ASN A 23 -4.45 -19.90 -13.76
C ASN A 23 -4.55 -21.24 -14.51
N GLY A 24 -5.57 -22.05 -14.24
CA GLY A 24 -5.87 -23.27 -15.00
C GLY A 24 -6.30 -22.99 -16.44
N LYS A 25 -7.11 -21.95 -16.68
CA LYS A 25 -7.53 -21.53 -18.02
C LYS A 25 -6.38 -20.91 -18.83
N ASN A 26 -5.53 -20.08 -18.22
CA ASN A 26 -4.35 -19.51 -18.90
C ASN A 26 -3.31 -20.57 -19.27
N ARG A 27 -3.12 -21.62 -18.46
CA ARG A 27 -2.25 -22.76 -18.79
C ARG A 27 -2.79 -23.62 -19.93
N LYS A 28 -4.12 -23.71 -20.09
CA LYS A 28 -4.76 -24.44 -21.18
C LYS A 28 -4.71 -23.65 -22.50
N ALA A 29 -4.95 -22.34 -22.45
CA ALA A 29 -4.87 -21.45 -23.62
C ALA A 29 -3.45 -21.33 -24.21
N ARG A 30 -2.40 -21.44 -23.38
CA ARG A 30 -1.00 -21.39 -23.84
C ARG A 30 -0.50 -22.67 -24.51
N ARG A 31 -1.26 -23.77 -24.46
CA ARG A 31 -0.88 -25.05 -25.09
C ARG A 31 -1.44 -25.24 -26.51
N GLU A 32 -2.30 -24.35 -26.99
CA GLU A 32 -3.06 -24.56 -28.25
C GLU A 32 -2.67 -23.62 -29.42
N HIS A 33 -1.57 -22.88 -29.33
CA HIS A 33 -1.09 -22.08 -30.48
C HIS A 33 0.29 -22.53 -30.97
N PRO A 34 0.41 -23.03 -32.22
CA PRO A 34 1.68 -23.36 -32.83
C PRO A 34 2.43 -22.08 -33.23
N VAL A 35 3.75 -22.12 -33.02
CA VAL A 35 4.71 -21.10 -33.45
C VAL A 35 4.80 -21.15 -34.98
N GLY A 36 4.31 -20.11 -35.65
CA GLY A 36 4.51 -19.86 -37.08
C GLY A 36 5.00 -18.43 -37.27
N GLY A 37 6.26 -18.28 -37.71
CA GLY A 37 6.89 -16.98 -37.93
C GLY A 37 6.46 -16.30 -39.23
N LEU A 38 6.82 -15.02 -39.39
CA LEU A 38 7.32 -14.49 -40.66
C LEU A 38 7.92 -13.07 -40.51
N ALA A 39 9.09 -12.93 -41.14
CA ALA A 39 9.56 -11.80 -41.95
C ALA A 39 9.77 -10.39 -41.34
N ALA A 40 11.06 -10.04 -41.26
CA ALA A 40 11.57 -8.68 -41.36
C ALA A 40 11.40 -8.10 -42.77
N ARG A 41 11.12 -6.79 -42.89
CA ARG A 41 11.82 -5.85 -43.81
C ARG A 41 11.31 -4.39 -43.80
N VAL A 42 12.27 -3.49 -44.02
CA VAL A 42 12.22 -2.08 -44.51
C VAL A 42 11.69 -1.03 -43.52
N GLY A 43 12.28 0.17 -43.30
CA GLY A 43 13.40 0.92 -43.88
C GLY A 43 13.16 2.43 -43.69
N GLY A 44 14.22 3.26 -43.71
CA GLY A 44 14.15 4.74 -43.82
C GLY A 44 14.59 5.50 -42.55
N ARG A 45 15.86 5.90 -42.41
CA ARG A 45 16.49 7.17 -42.87
C ARG A 45 15.72 8.46 -42.51
N GLY A 46 16.30 9.21 -41.56
CA GLY A 46 16.00 10.62 -41.31
C GLY A 46 17.21 11.30 -40.66
N ARG A 47 17.93 12.10 -41.45
CA ARG A 47 19.16 12.83 -41.13
C ARG A 47 18.78 14.25 -40.72
N VAL A 48 19.26 14.75 -39.59
CA VAL A 48 19.28 16.21 -39.31
C VAL A 48 20.64 16.60 -38.75
N THR A 49 21.19 17.64 -39.33
CA THR A 49 22.54 18.15 -39.23
C THR A 49 22.64 19.36 -38.28
N ARG A 50 23.81 19.45 -37.61
CA ARG A 50 24.66 20.66 -37.46
C ARG A 50 24.11 21.84 -36.65
N ARG A 51 24.77 22.11 -35.50
CA ARG A 51 25.17 23.47 -35.09
C ARG A 51 26.52 23.47 -34.34
N GLN A 52 27.48 24.20 -34.92
CA GLN A 52 28.63 24.89 -34.31
C GLN A 52 28.12 25.99 -33.34
N ALA A 53 28.85 26.71 -32.48
CA ALA A 53 30.19 26.71 -31.87
C ALA A 53 30.12 27.76 -30.71
N VAL A 54 31.20 27.85 -29.93
CA VAL A 54 31.45 28.58 -28.64
C VAL A 54 31.40 30.14 -28.76
N PRO A 55 31.48 30.95 -27.67
CA PRO A 55 32.77 31.23 -27.00
C PRO A 55 32.76 31.30 -25.45
N ARG A 56 33.95 30.98 -24.90
CA ARG A 56 34.42 31.13 -23.52
C ARG A 56 34.56 32.60 -23.14
N GLY A 57 34.33 32.90 -21.85
CA GLY A 57 34.75 34.14 -21.22
C GLY A 57 35.07 33.95 -19.73
N GLN A 58 36.22 34.51 -19.35
CA GLN A 58 36.69 34.87 -18.00
C GLN A 58 37.55 33.88 -17.20
N ARG A 59 38.60 34.47 -16.63
CA ARG A 59 39.85 33.95 -16.07
C ARG A 59 40.03 34.56 -14.66
N ILE A 60 40.57 33.75 -13.73
CA ILE A 60 41.56 34.11 -12.66
C ILE A 60 40.97 34.86 -11.42
N PRO A 61 41.41 34.59 -10.15
CA PRO A 61 42.81 34.34 -9.76
C PRO A 61 43.18 33.19 -8.81
N THR A 62 44.49 32.97 -8.88
CA THR A 62 45.47 32.16 -8.16
C THR A 62 45.70 32.57 -6.70
N GLY A 63 46.03 31.59 -5.84
CA GLY A 63 46.64 31.77 -4.51
C GLY A 63 46.99 30.41 -3.85
N PRO A 64 48.00 30.30 -2.97
CA PRO A 64 49.08 29.32 -3.13
C PRO A 64 48.90 27.96 -2.42
N ARG A 65 49.62 26.98 -2.98
CA ARG A 65 49.92 25.66 -2.40
C ARG A 65 50.93 25.80 -1.26
N ASN A 66 50.62 25.22 -0.10
CA ASN A 66 51.62 24.77 0.86
C ASN A 66 51.54 23.26 1.00
N ALA A 67 52.71 22.62 0.90
CA ALA A 67 52.93 21.21 1.15
C ALA A 67 53.12 20.98 2.65
N SER A 68 52.52 19.91 3.18
CA SER A 68 53.05 19.21 4.34
C SER A 68 52.44 17.81 4.42
N THR A 69 53.29 16.84 4.13
CA THR A 69 53.05 15.41 4.32
C THR A 69 53.31 15.04 5.78
N THR A 70 52.48 14.15 6.31
CA THR A 70 52.75 13.07 7.29
C THR A 70 52.00 13.09 8.64
N ARG A 71 51.43 11.89 8.88
CA ARG A 71 51.21 11.16 10.14
C ARG A 71 49.96 11.44 10.99
N THR A 72 48.98 10.57 10.77
CA THR A 72 48.39 9.64 11.76
C THR A 72 48.11 10.18 13.16
N TRP A 73 46.83 10.33 13.50
CA TRP A 73 46.25 9.62 14.64
C TRP A 73 44.71 9.57 14.56
N SER A 74 44.23 8.40 14.97
CA SER A 74 42.85 7.95 15.08
C SER A 74 41.97 8.86 15.93
N SER A 75 40.78 9.14 15.44
CA SER A 75 39.61 9.35 16.30
C SER A 75 38.43 8.61 15.68
N ARG A 76 37.96 7.59 16.41
CA ARG A 76 36.70 6.89 16.21
C ARG A 76 35.57 7.92 16.19
N GLY A 77 35.19 8.38 15.01
CA GLY A 77 33.88 8.98 14.78
C GLY A 77 32.88 7.84 14.61
N GLN A 78 32.20 7.47 15.70
CA GLN A 78 30.97 6.70 15.62
C GLN A 78 29.99 7.47 14.74
N SER A 79 29.85 7.07 13.48
CA SER A 79 28.68 7.38 12.70
C SER A 79 27.50 6.74 13.43
N ARG A 80 26.70 7.57 14.09
CA ARG A 80 25.37 7.20 14.59
C ARG A 80 24.61 6.60 13.40
N GLY A 81 24.54 5.27 13.37
CA GLY A 81 23.71 4.54 12.44
C GLY A 81 22.30 5.08 12.59
N SER A 82 21.77 5.65 11.50
CA SER A 82 20.33 5.74 11.31
C SER A 82 19.76 4.37 11.63
N ARG A 83 19.03 4.24 12.76
CA ARG A 83 18.26 3.03 13.08
C ARG A 83 17.15 2.94 12.03
N SER A 84 17.46 2.36 10.87
CA SER A 84 16.45 1.91 9.93
C SER A 84 15.56 0.94 10.69
N VAL A 85 14.25 1.16 10.65
CA VAL A 85 13.28 0.17 11.15
C VAL A 85 13.57 -1.15 10.42
N PRO A 86 13.74 -2.28 11.14
CA PRO A 86 13.97 -3.55 10.48
C PRO A 86 12.83 -3.84 9.50
N GLU A 87 13.19 -4.26 8.29
CA GLU A 87 12.24 -4.65 7.26
C GLU A 87 11.40 -5.84 7.75
N THR A 88 10.08 -5.65 7.77
CA THR A 88 9.11 -6.68 8.15
C THR A 88 8.38 -7.18 6.91
N GLU A 89 8.17 -8.50 6.82
CA GLU A 89 7.32 -9.06 5.76
C GLU A 89 5.87 -8.65 6.03
N ARG A 90 5.32 -7.83 5.14
CA ARG A 90 3.98 -7.24 5.27
C ARG A 90 3.00 -7.77 4.23
N ARG A 91 3.43 -8.60 3.27
CA ARG A 91 2.49 -9.25 2.37
C ARG A 91 1.82 -10.40 3.11
N PHE A 92 0.50 -10.48 3.05
CA PHE A 92 -0.22 -11.59 3.65
C PHE A 92 0.01 -12.89 2.85
N ASP A 93 0.46 -13.95 3.53
CA ASP A 93 0.64 -15.28 2.93
C ASP A 93 -0.47 -16.24 3.38
N THR A 94 -1.34 -16.58 2.43
CA THR A 94 -2.45 -17.50 2.64
C THR A 94 -2.02 -18.95 2.91
N ASN A 95 -0.79 -19.32 2.52
CA ASN A 95 -0.26 -20.66 2.82
C ASN A 95 0.19 -20.78 4.28
N VAL A 96 0.49 -19.64 4.92
CA VAL A 96 0.98 -19.59 6.30
C VAL A 96 -0.16 -19.36 7.27
N TYR A 97 -1.07 -18.43 6.96
CA TYR A 97 -2.12 -17.99 7.88
C TYR A 97 -3.51 -18.58 7.57
N GLY A 98 -3.54 -19.50 6.61
CA GLY A 98 -4.76 -20.06 6.10
C GLY A 98 -5.60 -19.03 5.33
N LEU A 99 -6.80 -19.49 4.99
CA LEU A 99 -7.74 -18.76 4.16
C LEU A 99 -9.04 -18.49 4.90
N ARG A 100 -9.22 -18.98 6.13
CA ARG A 100 -10.53 -18.94 6.75
C ARG A 100 -10.67 -17.73 7.65
N ALA A 101 -11.68 -16.92 7.38
CA ALA A 101 -12.08 -15.82 8.25
C ALA A 101 -13.38 -16.19 8.97
N ILE A 102 -13.43 -15.92 10.26
CA ILE A 102 -14.62 -16.13 11.11
C ILE A 102 -15.03 -14.81 11.73
N ASP A 103 -16.33 -14.58 11.84
CA ASP A 103 -16.84 -13.54 12.72
C ASP A 103 -16.93 -14.14 14.13
N ASP A 104 -16.03 -13.71 15.02
CA ASP A 104 -15.95 -14.22 16.38
C ASP A 104 -17.13 -13.66 17.19
N GLY A 105 -18.07 -14.53 17.55
CA GLY A 105 -19.24 -14.16 18.34
C GLY A 105 -18.92 -13.68 19.76
N TYR A 106 -17.73 -13.96 20.30
CA TYR A 106 -17.31 -13.51 21.61
C TYR A 106 -16.76 -12.07 21.58
N SER A 107 -15.77 -11.80 20.72
CA SER A 107 -15.22 -10.44 20.60
C SER A 107 -16.00 -9.51 19.66
N GLY A 108 -16.88 -10.06 18.83
CA GLY A 108 -17.58 -9.32 17.76
C GLY A 108 -16.66 -8.89 16.61
N LEU A 109 -15.39 -9.32 16.61
CA LEU A 109 -14.40 -8.99 15.59
C LEU A 109 -14.33 -10.08 14.53
N ARG A 110 -13.89 -9.71 13.33
CA ARG A 110 -13.54 -10.69 12.30
C ARG A 110 -12.09 -11.11 12.45
N ARG A 111 -11.84 -12.42 12.50
CA ARG A 111 -10.53 -13.02 12.78
C ARG A 111 -10.20 -14.11 11.78
N LEU A 112 -8.93 -14.44 11.66
CA LEU A 112 -8.49 -15.68 11.02
C LEU A 112 -8.92 -16.86 11.90
N GLU A 113 -9.36 -17.95 11.28
CA GLU A 113 -9.79 -19.16 12.00
C GLU A 113 -8.64 -19.78 12.81
N GLU A 114 -7.42 -19.72 12.28
CA GLU A 114 -6.23 -20.32 12.89
C GLU A 114 -5.48 -19.36 13.82
N ASP A 115 -5.88 -18.09 13.89
CA ASP A 115 -5.27 -17.06 14.75
C ASP A 115 -6.37 -16.26 15.48
N PRO A 116 -6.78 -16.69 16.69
CA PRO A 116 -7.81 -16.03 17.47
C PRO A 116 -7.39 -14.67 18.03
N ASP A 117 -6.11 -14.31 17.97
CA ASP A 117 -5.61 -12.98 18.34
C ASP A 117 -5.47 -12.06 17.10
N SER A 118 -5.84 -12.53 15.91
CA SER A 118 -5.85 -11.71 14.70
C SER A 118 -7.10 -10.85 14.58
N ILE A 119 -7.03 -9.79 13.77
CA ILE A 119 -8.17 -9.00 13.30
C ILE A 119 -8.04 -8.75 11.81
N ILE A 120 -9.14 -8.95 11.08
CA ILE A 120 -9.23 -8.70 9.65
C ILE A 120 -10.08 -7.45 9.44
N VAL A 121 -9.49 -6.41 8.83
CA VAL A 121 -10.19 -5.16 8.55
C VAL A 121 -10.15 -4.90 7.04
N ALA A 122 -11.32 -4.77 6.44
CA ALA A 122 -11.48 -4.51 5.01
C ALA A 122 -11.51 -3.00 4.74
N VAL A 123 -10.78 -2.55 3.73
CA VAL A 123 -10.70 -1.13 3.36
C VAL A 123 -11.00 -0.91 1.88
N HIS A 124 -11.60 0.22 1.56
CA HIS A 124 -11.77 0.68 0.18
C HIS A 124 -11.76 2.20 0.09
N GLY A 125 -11.19 2.70 -0.99
CA GLY A 125 -11.27 4.09 -1.41
C GLY A 125 -12.04 4.20 -2.73
N THR A 126 -12.78 5.28 -2.90
CA THR A 126 -13.48 5.56 -4.15
C THR A 126 -13.45 7.05 -4.46
N CYS A 127 -13.41 7.41 -5.73
CA CYS A 127 -13.51 8.80 -6.18
C CYS A 127 -14.50 8.91 -7.34
N ARG A 128 -15.35 9.93 -7.29
CA ARG A 128 -16.32 10.26 -8.34
C ARG A 128 -16.12 11.70 -8.80
N HIS A 129 -16.26 11.92 -10.10
CA HIS A 129 -16.27 13.24 -10.69
C HIS A 129 -17.70 13.67 -11.00
N VAL A 130 -18.11 14.83 -10.49
CA VAL A 130 -19.40 15.45 -10.83
C VAL A 130 -19.11 16.85 -11.35
N ARG A 131 -19.45 17.11 -12.62
CA ARG A 131 -19.21 18.41 -13.28
C ARG A 131 -17.77 18.92 -13.08
N ASN A 132 -16.79 18.04 -13.30
CA ASN A 132 -15.35 18.28 -13.14
C ASN A 132 -14.86 18.51 -11.70
N ILE A 133 -15.70 18.32 -10.69
CA ILE A 133 -15.29 18.33 -9.27
C ILE A 133 -15.10 16.87 -8.82
N ALA A 134 -13.86 16.51 -8.48
CA ALA A 134 -13.53 15.23 -7.90
C ALA A 134 -13.91 15.21 -6.41
N ARG A 135 -14.61 14.17 -5.96
CA ARG A 135 -14.87 13.90 -4.55
C ARG A 135 -14.53 12.45 -4.26
N ALA A 136 -13.67 12.27 -3.27
CA ALA A 136 -13.25 10.96 -2.80
C ALA A 136 -13.89 10.63 -1.46
N GLY A 137 -14.14 9.34 -1.25
CA GLY A 137 -14.66 8.78 -0.01
C GLY A 137 -13.98 7.46 0.32
N PHE A 138 -14.02 7.10 1.59
CA PHE A 138 -13.38 5.89 2.11
C PHE A 138 -14.37 5.05 2.91
N GLY A 139 -14.07 3.77 3.01
CA GLY A 139 -14.80 2.80 3.83
C GLY A 139 -13.82 1.87 4.54
N VAL A 140 -14.07 1.65 5.83
CA VAL A 140 -13.37 0.72 6.71
C VAL A 140 -14.42 -0.17 7.36
N PHE A 141 -14.35 -1.45 7.05
CA PHE A 141 -15.23 -2.46 7.59
C PHE A 141 -14.44 -3.39 8.51
N VAL A 142 -14.83 -3.43 9.78
CA VAL A 142 -14.26 -4.28 10.83
C VAL A 142 -15.07 -5.57 10.96
N SER A 143 -16.38 -5.45 11.20
CA SER A 143 -17.29 -6.57 11.36
C SER A 143 -18.75 -6.12 11.30
N GLY A 144 -19.65 -7.06 11.00
CA GLY A 144 -21.10 -6.84 11.08
C GLY A 144 -21.62 -6.83 12.53
N PHE A 145 -20.85 -7.34 13.49
CA PHE A 145 -21.21 -7.35 14.91
C PHE A 145 -20.76 -6.10 15.66
N THR A 146 -19.87 -5.29 15.08
CA THR A 146 -19.31 -4.09 15.71
C THR A 146 -19.42 -2.87 14.79
N GLU A 147 -20.65 -2.54 14.40
CA GLU A 147 -20.94 -1.43 13.47
C GLU A 147 -20.35 -0.09 13.92
N GLN A 148 -20.22 0.15 15.23
CA GLN A 148 -19.63 1.36 15.80
C GLN A 148 -18.12 1.53 15.51
N LEU A 149 -17.44 0.44 15.15
CA LEU A 149 -16.03 0.44 14.74
C LEU A 149 -15.87 0.62 13.23
N ASN A 150 -16.90 0.37 12.44
CA ASN A 150 -16.88 0.68 11.02
C ASN A 150 -16.72 2.20 10.82
N ARG A 151 -15.91 2.60 9.84
CA ARG A 151 -15.67 4.01 9.51
C ARG A 151 -15.99 4.24 8.04
N SER A 152 -16.60 5.36 7.74
CA SER A 152 -16.74 5.83 6.36
C SER A 152 -16.90 7.33 6.36
N GLY A 153 -16.52 7.96 5.27
CA GLY A 153 -16.60 9.41 5.16
C GLY A 153 -16.01 9.93 3.87
N LEU A 154 -16.10 11.24 3.70
CA LEU A 154 -15.41 11.95 2.64
C LEU A 154 -13.95 12.15 3.00
N ILE A 155 -13.10 12.11 1.98
CA ILE A 155 -11.73 12.60 2.10
C ILE A 155 -11.76 14.11 2.34
N PRO A 156 -10.98 14.66 3.29
CA PRO A 156 -10.91 16.09 3.50
C PRO A 156 -10.65 16.85 2.21
N HIS A 157 -11.41 17.93 1.97
CA HIS A 157 -11.40 18.66 0.69
C HIS A 157 -10.03 19.24 0.29
N LEU A 158 -9.14 19.50 1.25
CA LEU A 158 -7.77 19.98 1.01
C LEU A 158 -6.78 18.86 0.67
N SER A 159 -7.18 17.59 0.84
CA SER A 159 -6.40 16.42 0.47
C SER A 159 -6.68 16.00 -0.97
N GLU A 160 -5.79 15.19 -1.54
CA GLU A 160 -5.97 14.67 -2.89
C GLU A 160 -7.30 13.91 -3.03
N GLN A 161 -8.08 14.30 -4.03
CA GLN A 161 -9.36 13.67 -4.34
C GLN A 161 -9.17 12.57 -5.39
N THR A 162 -8.44 11.52 -5.02
CA THR A 162 -8.16 10.37 -5.89
C THR A 162 -8.56 9.06 -5.19
N THR A 163 -8.82 8.02 -5.98
CA THR A 163 -9.08 6.66 -5.44
C THR A 163 -7.88 6.16 -4.65
N ASP A 164 -6.66 6.36 -5.18
CA ASP A 164 -5.42 5.90 -4.56
C ASP A 164 -5.16 6.57 -3.20
N PHE A 165 -5.38 7.88 -3.10
CA PHE A 165 -5.30 8.58 -1.82
C PHE A 165 -6.39 8.09 -0.86
N ALA A 166 -7.60 7.84 -1.34
CA ALA A 166 -8.69 7.35 -0.50
C ALA A 166 -8.45 5.94 0.06
N GLU A 167 -7.81 5.05 -0.69
CA GLU A 167 -7.37 3.74 -0.20
C GLU A 167 -6.32 3.88 0.91
N LEU A 168 -5.34 4.78 0.75
CA LEU A 168 -4.34 5.09 1.78
C LEU A 168 -4.98 5.68 3.04
N TYR A 169 -5.90 6.62 2.85
CA TYR A 169 -6.63 7.24 3.95
C TYR A 169 -7.46 6.19 4.70
N ALA A 170 -8.13 5.27 4.00
CA ALA A 170 -8.84 4.16 4.63
C ALA A 170 -7.92 3.30 5.50
N ALA A 171 -6.71 2.99 5.02
CA ALA A 171 -5.71 2.24 5.80
C ALA A 171 -5.23 3.01 7.05
N LEU A 172 -5.09 4.34 6.97
CA LEU A 172 -4.78 5.17 8.15
C LEU A 172 -5.92 5.15 9.18
N GLU A 173 -7.18 5.14 8.74
CA GLU A 173 -8.32 4.99 9.63
C GLU A 173 -8.35 3.62 10.33
N VAL A 174 -7.82 2.56 9.69
CA VAL A 174 -7.63 1.26 10.36
C VAL A 174 -6.67 1.39 11.54
N VAL A 175 -5.54 2.09 11.38
CA VAL A 175 -4.57 2.29 12.48
C VAL A 175 -5.26 2.96 13.68
N LYS A 176 -6.13 3.95 13.45
CA LYS A 176 -6.91 4.61 14.52
C LYS A 176 -7.86 3.66 15.22
N VAL A 177 -8.54 2.78 14.48
CA VAL A 177 -9.39 1.73 15.05
C VAL A 177 -8.55 0.80 15.93
N ILE A 178 -7.36 0.40 15.47
CA ILE A 178 -6.48 -0.50 16.19
C ILE A 178 -5.93 0.13 17.46
N HIS A 179 -5.54 1.41 17.44
CA HIS A 179 -5.20 2.13 18.66
C HIS A 179 -6.35 2.17 19.67
N THR A 180 -7.58 2.36 19.18
CA THR A 180 -8.77 2.36 20.05
C THR A 180 -8.97 0.99 20.70
N LEU A 181 -8.81 -0.10 19.95
CA LEU A 181 -8.94 -1.46 20.46
C LEU A 181 -7.81 -1.82 21.44
N ALA A 182 -6.57 -1.46 21.13
CA ALA A 182 -5.43 -1.66 22.00
C ALA A 182 -5.59 -0.90 23.33
N PHE A 183 -6.05 0.35 23.28
CA PHE A 183 -6.33 1.14 24.48
C PHE A 183 -7.48 0.54 25.31
N ALA A 184 -8.46 -0.08 24.66
CA ALA A 184 -9.54 -0.82 25.32
C ALA A 184 -9.11 -2.20 25.87
N GLY A 185 -7.82 -2.54 25.80
CA GLY A 185 -7.27 -3.78 26.34
C GLY A 185 -7.50 -5.01 25.46
N GLN A 186 -7.86 -4.84 24.19
CA GLN A 186 -7.96 -5.98 23.27
C GLN A 186 -6.56 -6.51 22.94
N ASN A 187 -6.38 -7.82 23.11
CA ASN A 187 -5.16 -8.50 22.66
C ASN A 187 -5.27 -8.73 21.15
N ILE A 188 -4.43 -8.04 20.38
CA ILE A 188 -4.37 -8.18 18.93
C ILE A 188 -2.91 -8.41 18.56
N SER A 189 -2.60 -9.62 18.09
CA SER A 189 -1.23 -10.00 17.69
C SER A 189 -1.00 -9.78 16.20
N HIS A 190 -2.07 -9.81 15.38
CA HIS A 190 -1.99 -9.75 13.94
C HIS A 190 -3.12 -8.92 13.33
N LEU A 191 -2.79 -7.78 12.73
CA LEU A 191 -3.68 -7.00 11.90
C LEU A 191 -3.56 -7.40 10.43
N VAL A 192 -4.66 -7.82 9.81
CA VAL A 192 -4.77 -8.07 8.38
C VAL A 192 -5.62 -6.98 7.73
N ILE A 193 -4.98 -6.10 6.96
CA ILE A 193 -5.65 -5.08 6.14
C ILE A 193 -6.00 -5.70 4.79
N LYS A 194 -7.29 -5.99 4.59
CA LYS A 194 -7.85 -6.58 3.38
C LYS A 194 -8.28 -5.47 2.41
N THR A 195 -7.80 -5.51 1.17
CA THR A 195 -8.17 -4.52 0.13
C THR A 195 -8.12 -5.14 -1.27
N ASN A 196 -8.84 -4.56 -2.21
CA ASN A 196 -8.70 -4.85 -3.63
C ASN A 196 -7.80 -3.84 -4.38
N SER A 197 -7.07 -2.99 -3.65
CA SER A 197 -6.12 -2.03 -4.20
C SER A 197 -4.71 -2.62 -4.25
N GLU A 198 -4.26 -2.96 -5.47
CA GLU A 198 -2.87 -3.35 -5.71
C GLU A 198 -1.89 -2.22 -5.34
N TYR A 199 -2.30 -0.95 -5.56
CA TYR A 199 -1.51 0.22 -5.23
C TYR A 199 -1.15 0.28 -3.73
N LEU A 200 -2.14 0.06 -2.86
CA LEU A 200 -1.93 0.04 -1.42
C LEU A 200 -1.06 -1.15 -0.99
N VAL A 201 -1.37 -2.35 -1.49
CA VAL A 201 -0.65 -3.58 -1.11
C VAL A 201 0.81 -3.53 -1.56
N ASN A 202 1.08 -3.29 -2.84
CA ASN A 202 2.45 -3.22 -3.35
C ASN A 202 3.21 -2.05 -2.71
N GLY A 203 2.52 -0.92 -2.49
CA GLY A 203 3.07 0.24 -1.82
C GLY A 203 3.58 -0.08 -0.42
N MET A 204 2.74 -0.69 0.43
CA MET A 204 3.05 -0.93 1.84
C MET A 204 3.81 -2.24 2.13
N ALA A 205 3.66 -3.26 1.29
CA ALA A 205 4.33 -4.53 1.47
C ALA A 205 5.74 -4.55 0.87
N ASP A 206 5.92 -3.98 -0.33
CA ASP A 206 7.16 -4.15 -1.08
C ASP A 206 7.93 -2.83 -1.26
N LEU A 207 7.25 -1.78 -1.71
CA LEU A 207 7.92 -0.56 -2.19
C LEU A 207 8.30 0.40 -1.07
N VAL A 208 7.58 0.38 0.05
CA VAL A 208 7.77 1.33 1.16
C VAL A 208 9.18 1.29 1.73
N TRP A 209 9.84 0.12 1.74
CA TRP A 209 11.21 -0.04 2.23
C TRP A 209 12.21 0.67 1.33
N ILE A 210 12.03 0.53 0.00
CA ILE A 210 12.83 1.21 -1.01
C ILE A 210 12.60 2.73 -0.93
N TRP A 211 11.35 3.15 -0.78
CA TRP A 211 10.99 4.55 -0.68
C TRP A 211 11.52 5.19 0.60
N ALA A 212 11.43 4.50 1.75
CA ALA A 212 11.98 4.97 3.01
C ALA A 212 13.49 5.21 2.90
N GLY A 213 14.24 4.31 2.26
CA GLY A 213 15.67 4.47 2.00
C GLY A 213 16.03 5.62 1.03
N ARG A 214 15.03 6.19 0.34
CA ARG A 214 15.17 7.30 -0.62
C ARG A 214 14.38 8.54 -0.22
N GLU A 215 13.99 8.63 1.05
CA GLU A 215 13.18 9.74 1.59
C GLU A 215 11.88 9.99 0.80
N TYR A 216 11.28 8.92 0.26
CA TYR A 216 10.06 8.94 -0.55
C TYR A 216 10.21 9.74 -1.85
N ASN A 217 11.42 9.73 -2.41
CA ASN A 217 11.72 10.24 -3.74
C ASN A 217 11.99 9.10 -4.73
N ASN A 218 11.67 9.35 -6.01
CA ASN A 218 12.04 8.48 -7.11
C ASN A 218 13.55 8.57 -7.41
N LYS A 219 14.04 7.74 -8.34
CA LYS A 219 15.45 7.72 -8.75
C LYS A 219 15.99 9.03 -9.33
N ASN A 220 15.10 9.94 -9.74
CA ASN A 220 15.44 11.26 -10.26
C ASN A 220 15.39 12.35 -9.17
N GLY A 221 15.15 11.97 -7.90
CA GLY A 221 15.03 12.91 -6.77
C GLY A 221 13.69 13.64 -6.69
N GLN A 222 12.69 13.24 -7.48
CA GLN A 222 11.36 13.85 -7.41
C GLN A 222 10.49 13.09 -6.40
N PRO A 223 9.59 13.78 -5.66
CA PRO A 223 8.65 13.11 -4.76
C PRO A 223 7.82 12.05 -5.48
N ILE A 224 7.63 10.89 -4.85
CA ILE A 224 6.68 9.90 -5.36
C ILE A 224 5.25 10.38 -5.13
N PRO A 225 4.30 10.05 -6.03
CA PRO A 225 2.88 10.27 -5.77
C PRO A 225 2.47 9.66 -4.43
N ASN A 226 1.75 10.42 -3.61
CA ASN A 226 1.37 10.05 -2.24
C ASN A 226 2.54 9.67 -1.31
N GLY A 227 3.77 10.15 -1.58
CA GLY A 227 4.93 9.84 -0.74
C GLY A 227 4.78 10.25 0.73
N GLY A 228 4.19 11.42 0.98
CA GLY A 228 3.85 11.88 2.33
C GLY A 228 2.88 10.93 3.06
N PRO A 229 1.69 10.64 2.48
CA PRO A 229 0.75 9.67 3.03
C PRO A 229 1.34 8.27 3.26
N PHE A 230 2.11 7.71 2.31
CA PHE A 230 2.80 6.43 2.51
C PHE A 230 3.80 6.48 3.64
N LYS A 231 4.58 7.58 3.75
CA LYS A 231 5.51 7.78 4.85
C LYS A 231 4.81 7.77 6.19
N TYR A 232 3.69 8.46 6.29
CA TYR A 232 2.92 8.51 7.51
C TYR A 232 2.34 7.13 7.86
N LEU A 233 1.69 6.45 6.91
CA LEU A 233 1.15 5.11 7.13
C LEU A 233 2.26 4.10 7.51
N HIS A 234 3.43 4.18 6.89
CA HIS A 234 4.59 3.37 7.23
C HIS A 234 5.03 3.56 8.68
N GLN A 235 5.12 4.82 9.13
CA GLN A 235 5.53 5.16 10.49
C GLN A 235 4.54 4.61 11.51
N GLU A 236 3.24 4.76 11.25
CA GLU A 236 2.17 4.24 12.11
C GLU A 236 2.18 2.70 12.16
N VAL A 237 2.28 2.02 11.02
CA VAL A 237 2.39 0.56 10.98
C VAL A 237 3.64 0.08 11.73
N SER A 238 4.79 0.73 11.51
CA SER A 238 6.02 0.42 12.23
C SER A 238 5.98 0.75 13.73
N PHE A 239 5.09 1.63 14.15
CA PHE A 239 4.80 1.85 15.56
C PHE A 239 4.02 0.66 16.12
N LEU A 240 2.94 0.21 15.45
CA LEU A 240 2.19 -0.98 15.86
C LEU A 240 3.09 -2.22 15.99
N GLU A 241 3.97 -2.43 15.00
CA GLU A 241 4.90 -3.56 14.98
C GLU A 241 5.91 -3.56 16.13
N ARG A 242 6.45 -2.38 16.48
CA ARG A 242 7.52 -2.28 17.49
C ARG A 242 6.99 -2.12 18.92
N GLU A 243 5.97 -1.30 19.10
CA GLU A 243 5.49 -0.92 20.44
C GLU A 243 4.42 -1.88 20.96
N TYR A 244 3.61 -2.47 20.07
CA TYR A 244 2.61 -3.47 20.44
C TYR A 244 3.01 -4.91 20.07
N GLY A 245 4.14 -5.11 19.39
CA GLY A 245 4.54 -6.43 18.89
C GLY A 245 3.57 -7.01 17.87
N MET A 246 2.75 -6.15 17.24
CA MET A 246 1.67 -6.56 16.34
C MET A 246 2.19 -6.79 14.93
N ARG A 247 1.97 -7.97 14.36
CA ARG A 247 2.20 -8.18 12.93
C ARG A 247 1.16 -7.42 12.13
N VAL A 248 1.58 -6.71 11.08
CA VAL A 248 0.66 -6.05 10.15
C VAL A 248 0.84 -6.65 8.76
N SER A 249 -0.24 -7.12 8.15
CA SER A 249 -0.21 -7.71 6.82
C SER A 249 -1.25 -7.07 5.90
N PHE A 250 -0.87 -6.88 4.64
CA PHE A 250 -1.72 -6.40 3.57
C PHE A 250 -2.15 -7.58 2.70
N CYS A 251 -3.46 -7.83 2.65
CA CYS A 251 -4.07 -8.92 1.91
C CYS A 251 -4.80 -8.37 0.69
N GLN A 252 -4.25 -8.63 -0.51
CA GLN A 252 -4.91 -8.30 -1.77
C GLN A 252 -6.01 -9.31 -2.08
N VAL A 253 -7.20 -8.83 -2.37
CA VAL A 253 -8.36 -9.65 -2.74
C VAL A 253 -9.02 -9.15 -4.03
N GLU A 254 -9.79 -10.02 -4.70
CA GLU A 254 -10.66 -9.55 -5.78
C GLU A 254 -11.78 -8.65 -5.21
N ARG A 255 -12.22 -7.66 -5.98
CA ARG A 255 -13.22 -6.66 -5.54
C ARG A 255 -14.51 -7.28 -5.01
N GLU A 256 -14.96 -8.39 -5.61
CA GLU A 256 -16.15 -9.15 -5.19
C GLU A 256 -16.06 -9.67 -3.74
N PHE A 257 -14.84 -9.80 -3.19
CA PHE A 257 -14.62 -10.20 -1.80
C PHE A 257 -14.45 -9.01 -0.85
N ASN A 258 -14.50 -7.77 -1.34
CA ASN A 258 -14.33 -6.55 -0.55
C ASN A 258 -15.61 -5.70 -0.48
N GLN A 259 -16.78 -6.32 -0.63
CA GLN A 259 -18.01 -5.58 -0.90
C GLN A 259 -18.50 -4.71 0.27
N ALA A 260 -18.31 -5.07 1.54
CA ALA A 260 -18.79 -4.18 2.61
C ALA A 260 -17.97 -2.89 2.69
N ALA A 261 -16.64 -2.97 2.56
CA ALA A 261 -15.80 -1.76 2.48
C ALA A 261 -16.14 -0.93 1.24
N VAL A 262 -16.40 -1.57 0.09
CA VAL A 262 -16.87 -0.90 -1.13
C VAL A 262 -18.19 -0.18 -0.89
N HIS A 263 -19.15 -0.84 -0.24
CA HIS A 263 -20.45 -0.27 0.07
C HIS A 263 -20.33 0.96 0.96
N LEU A 264 -19.56 0.86 2.06
CA LEU A 264 -19.30 1.97 2.97
C LEU A 264 -18.70 3.19 2.25
N ALA A 265 -17.69 2.98 1.42
CA ALA A 265 -17.04 4.06 0.69
C ALA A 265 -17.98 4.75 -0.32
N GLN A 266 -18.79 3.97 -1.03
CA GLN A 266 -19.79 4.51 -1.97
C GLN A 266 -20.92 5.24 -1.26
N GLU A 267 -21.39 4.72 -0.13
CA GLU A 267 -22.44 5.34 0.66
C GLU A 267 -22.01 6.72 1.18
N ALA A 268 -20.76 6.85 1.62
CA ALA A 268 -20.19 8.13 2.00
C ALA A 268 -20.28 9.18 0.87
N LEU A 269 -20.03 8.78 -0.39
CA LEU A 269 -20.18 9.66 -1.56
C LEU A 269 -21.63 9.94 -1.95
N ARG A 270 -22.58 9.07 -1.60
CA ARG A 270 -24.01 9.27 -1.90
C ARG A 270 -24.65 10.27 -0.94
N ARG A 271 -24.22 10.28 0.32
CA ARG A 271 -24.75 11.17 1.38
C ARG A 271 -24.18 12.60 1.33
N ALA A 272 -23.29 12.88 0.38
CA ALA A 272 -22.41 14.04 0.31
C ALA A 272 -22.80 15.04 -0.77
#